data_AF-A0A8I6YFV3-F1
#
_entry.id   AF-A0A8I6YFV3-F1
#
_cell.length_a   1.000
_cell.length_b   1.000
_cell.length_c   1.000
_cell.angle_alpha   90.00
_cell.angle_beta   90.00
_cell.angle_gamma   90.00
#
_symmetry.space_group_name_H-M   'P 1'
#
loop_
_entity.id
_entity.type
_entity.pdbx_description
1 polymer ?
#
loop_
_entity_poly.entity_id
_entity_poly.type
_entity_poly.pdbx_seq_one_letter_code
_entity_poly.pdbx_strand_id
1 'polypeptide(L)'
;MWTSMATFLRKVAVEEFGVTKGSRREAKDTWWWNDEVQKVIREKKDCFRCLYLDRSAANMEKYKVAKKAAKRAVSEARGRAYEDLYQRLNTKEGEREIYKMAKISQRKTRDVGEVKCIKDGDDQLLVKDEAIKRRWREYFDNLYNGEVDSSTIKLDDSFDDTSMCFVRRIQECEVKEALKRMKVGKAMAPDGIPIEVWRGLGDIAIIWLTNLFNLIFRSNNMPEEWMRSILVPIFKNKGDVQSCTNYRGIKLMSHTVKLWERVIEHRLRRLTSVTKNQFGFMPGRSTMEAIFLVRQLMERYRGQKKDLHMVFIDLEKAYDKIPRNVMWWALEKHKVPIKYITLNKDMYDNVVTSVRTSDGDTDDFPIRIGLHQGSTLSPYLFDLVMDEVTRDIQGDIPWCMLFADDVVLVDDS
;
A
#
# COMPACT_ATOMS: atom_id res chain seq x y z
N MET A 1 -16.64 20.97 9.19
CA MET A 1 -17.49 19.99 8.45
C MET A 1 -17.00 18.56 8.65
N TRP A 2 -15.74 18.23 8.30
CA TRP A 2 -15.19 16.87 8.43
C TRP A 2 -15.26 16.30 9.85
N THR A 3 -14.70 16.99 10.85
CA THR A 3 -14.59 16.48 12.23
C THR A 3 -15.94 16.07 12.83
N SER A 4 -16.99 16.84 12.56
CA SER A 4 -18.35 16.54 13.02
C SER A 4 -18.89 15.24 12.40
N MET A 5 -18.72 15.07 11.08
CA MET A 5 -19.17 13.87 10.39
C MET A 5 -18.35 12.65 10.80
N ALA A 6 -17.03 12.77 10.87
CA ALA A 6 -16.15 11.67 11.27
C ALA A 6 -16.47 11.19 12.70
N THR A 7 -16.69 12.13 13.63
CA THR A 7 -17.09 11.82 15.01
C THR A 7 -18.46 11.16 15.06
N PHE A 8 -19.43 11.65 14.29
CA PHE A 8 -20.76 11.04 14.20
C PHE A 8 -20.70 9.61 13.65
N LEU A 9 -19.99 9.38 12.55
CA LEU A 9 -19.83 8.05 11.95
C LEU A 9 -19.17 7.07 12.93
N ARG A 10 -18.12 7.50 13.63
CA ARG A 10 -17.46 6.68 14.66
C ARG A 10 -18.39 6.37 15.83
N LYS A 11 -19.14 7.36 16.31
CA LYS A 11 -20.10 7.18 17.40
C LYS A 11 -21.15 6.13 17.03
N VAL A 12 -21.80 6.31 15.88
CA VAL A 12 -22.81 5.35 15.38
C VAL A 12 -22.19 3.97 15.17
N ALA A 13 -20.98 3.89 14.60
CA ALA A 13 -20.32 2.61 14.42
C ALA A 13 -20.04 1.87 15.75
N VAL A 14 -19.64 2.60 16.79
CA VAL A 14 -19.42 2.04 18.12
C VAL A 14 -20.73 1.62 18.79
N GLU A 15 -21.78 2.41 18.65
CA GLU A 15 -23.11 2.11 19.22
C GLU A 15 -23.75 0.89 18.55
N GLU A 16 -23.68 0.78 17.23
CA GLU A 16 -24.33 -0.29 16.45
C GLU A 16 -23.50 -1.58 16.38
N PHE A 17 -22.17 -1.48 16.21
CA PHE A 17 -21.31 -2.64 15.98
C PHE A 17 -20.41 -3.01 17.17
N GLY A 18 -20.26 -2.11 18.15
CA GLY A 18 -19.31 -2.27 19.26
C GLY A 18 -17.85 -2.18 18.85
N VAL A 19 -16.95 -2.25 19.84
CA VAL A 19 -15.49 -2.27 19.61
C VAL A 19 -14.96 -3.67 19.89
N THR A 20 -14.35 -4.30 18.89
CA THR A 20 -13.61 -5.54 19.10
C THR A 20 -12.17 -5.20 19.49
N LYS A 21 -11.67 -5.72 20.62
CA LYS A 21 -10.27 -5.54 21.06
C LYS A 21 -9.22 -6.21 20.15
N GLY A 22 -9.63 -6.70 18.98
CA GLY A 22 -8.83 -7.57 18.13
C GLY A 22 -8.34 -8.77 18.94
N SER A 23 -9.13 -9.84 19.06
CA SER A 23 -8.49 -11.07 19.50
C SER A 23 -7.34 -11.32 18.52
N ARG A 24 -6.16 -11.73 19.03
CA ARG A 24 -5.23 -12.49 18.19
C ARG A 24 -6.14 -13.43 17.43
N ARG A 25 -6.18 -13.29 16.09
CA ARG A 25 -6.66 -14.41 15.30
C ARG A 25 -5.68 -15.51 15.69
N GLU A 26 -6.01 -16.29 16.72
CA GLU A 26 -5.74 -17.71 16.65
C GLU A 26 -6.19 -18.02 15.23
N ALA A 27 -5.20 -18.27 14.37
CA ALA A 27 -5.49 -18.66 13.00
C ALA A 27 -6.62 -19.67 13.15
N LYS A 28 -7.76 -19.48 12.47
CA LYS A 28 -8.73 -20.58 12.39
C LYS A 28 -7.89 -21.75 11.93
N ASP A 29 -7.63 -22.68 12.83
CA ASP A 29 -6.32 -23.35 12.83
C ASP A 29 -6.12 -24.15 11.56
N THR A 30 -7.20 -24.39 10.83
CA THR A 30 -7.17 -24.80 9.44
C THR A 30 -8.53 -24.54 8.79
N TRP A 31 -8.54 -24.25 7.48
CA TRP A 31 -9.74 -23.96 6.67
C TRP A 31 -10.74 -25.14 6.61
N TRP A 32 -10.33 -26.33 7.05
CA TRP A 32 -11.13 -27.54 7.15
C TRP A 32 -11.75 -27.78 8.54
N TRP A 33 -11.51 -26.87 9.50
CA TRP A 33 -12.02 -26.98 10.86
C TRP A 33 -13.54 -26.72 10.92
N ASN A 34 -14.29 -27.61 11.57
CA ASN A 34 -15.75 -27.52 11.71
C ASN A 34 -16.20 -27.77 13.17
N ASP A 35 -17.49 -27.52 13.46
CA ASP A 35 -18.04 -27.60 14.81
C ASP A 35 -17.96 -29.01 15.41
N GLU A 36 -18.01 -30.04 14.57
CA GLU A 36 -17.90 -31.43 14.98
C GLU A 36 -16.48 -31.77 15.44
N VAL A 37 -15.45 -31.36 14.69
CA VAL A 37 -14.04 -31.45 15.13
C VAL A 37 -13.84 -30.67 16.43
N GLN A 38 -14.43 -29.47 16.55
CA GLN A 38 -14.32 -28.65 17.76
C GLN A 38 -14.95 -29.32 18.98
N LYS A 39 -16.07 -30.03 18.82
CA LYS A 39 -16.73 -30.79 19.89
C LYS A 39 -15.86 -31.96 20.36
N VAL A 40 -15.38 -32.79 19.43
CA VAL A 40 -14.59 -33.98 19.77
C VAL A 40 -13.21 -33.62 20.34
N ILE A 41 -12.59 -32.52 19.89
CA ILE A 41 -11.34 -31.99 20.48
C ILE A 41 -11.58 -31.49 21.91
N ARG A 42 -12.71 -30.84 22.20
CA ARG A 42 -13.07 -30.40 23.56
C ARG A 42 -13.25 -31.60 24.48
N GLU A 43 -14.00 -32.61 24.06
CA GLU A 43 -14.18 -33.86 24.83
C GLU A 43 -12.85 -34.57 25.12
N LYS A 44 -11.91 -34.60 24.15
CA LYS A 44 -10.55 -35.09 24.37
C LYS A 44 -9.81 -34.27 25.43
N LYS A 45 -9.88 -32.93 25.39
CA LYS A 45 -9.24 -32.05 26.37
C LYS A 45 -9.84 -32.25 27.77
N ASP A 46 -11.14 -32.46 27.86
CA ASP A 46 -11.84 -32.72 29.13
C ASP A 46 -11.43 -34.07 29.73
N CYS A 47 -11.40 -35.13 28.91
CA CYS A 47 -10.90 -36.44 29.35
C CYS A 47 -9.43 -36.38 29.77
N PHE A 48 -8.60 -35.57 29.12
CA PHE A 48 -7.21 -35.35 29.52
C PHE A 48 -7.10 -34.61 30.87
N ARG A 49 -7.95 -33.61 31.11
CA ARG A 49 -8.02 -32.93 32.42
C ARG A 49 -8.40 -33.91 33.54
N CYS A 50 -9.40 -34.76 33.32
CA CYS A 50 -9.78 -35.79 34.29
C CYS A 50 -8.64 -36.80 34.54
N LEU A 51 -7.93 -37.23 33.49
CA LEU A 51 -6.75 -38.11 33.62
C LEU A 51 -5.58 -37.45 34.36
N TYR A 52 -5.41 -36.13 34.20
CA TYR A 52 -4.36 -35.39 34.88
C TYR A 52 -4.63 -35.27 36.39
N LEU A 53 -5.90 -35.08 36.77
CA LEU A 53 -6.35 -34.98 38.16
C LEU A 53 -6.42 -36.35 38.86
N ASP A 54 -6.87 -37.39 38.15
CA ASP A 54 -6.98 -38.75 38.65
C ASP A 54 -6.48 -39.76 37.61
N ARG A 55 -5.38 -40.43 37.93
CA ARG A 55 -4.70 -41.43 37.07
C ARG A 55 -5.32 -42.83 37.16
N SER A 56 -6.62 -42.92 37.43
CA SER A 56 -7.35 -44.18 37.42
C SER A 56 -7.37 -44.85 36.03
N ALA A 57 -7.46 -46.19 36.03
CA ALA A 57 -7.57 -46.97 34.79
C ALA A 57 -8.81 -46.57 33.95
N ALA A 58 -9.90 -46.17 34.61
CA ALA A 58 -11.12 -45.70 33.97
C ALA A 58 -10.91 -44.38 33.20
N ASN A 59 -10.20 -43.41 33.77
CA ASN A 59 -9.89 -42.14 33.09
C ASN A 59 -8.89 -42.33 31.95
N MET A 60 -7.94 -43.26 32.11
CA MET A 60 -7.00 -43.62 31.06
C MET A 60 -7.74 -44.19 29.83
N GLU A 61 -8.72 -45.05 30.04
CA GLU A 61 -9.51 -45.63 28.96
C GLU A 61 -10.41 -44.59 28.27
N LYS A 62 -11.09 -43.74 29.06
CA LYS A 62 -11.88 -42.61 28.53
C LYS A 62 -11.04 -41.67 27.65
N TYR A 63 -9.83 -41.34 28.07
CA TYR A 63 -8.92 -40.51 27.26
C TYR A 63 -8.45 -41.23 25.99
N LYS A 64 -8.17 -42.54 26.02
CA LYS A 64 -7.79 -43.31 24.82
C LYS A 64 -8.91 -43.30 23.78
N VAL A 65 -10.16 -43.52 24.20
CA VAL A 65 -11.34 -43.47 23.34
C VAL A 65 -11.52 -42.08 22.74
N ALA A 66 -11.50 -41.03 23.55
CA ALA A 66 -11.64 -39.65 23.09
C ALA A 66 -10.50 -39.22 22.14
N LYS A 67 -9.26 -39.69 22.40
CA LYS A 67 -8.11 -39.45 21.52
C LYS A 67 -8.29 -40.12 20.15
N LYS A 68 -8.80 -41.36 20.11
CA LYS A 68 -9.08 -42.09 18.86
C LYS A 68 -10.20 -41.41 18.08
N ALA A 69 -11.28 -41.01 18.76
CA ALA A 69 -12.39 -40.27 18.16
C ALA A 69 -11.93 -38.94 17.56
N ALA A 70 -11.12 -38.16 18.30
CA ALA A 70 -10.58 -36.89 17.80
C ALA A 70 -9.69 -37.09 16.57
N LYS A 71 -8.84 -38.12 16.55
CA LYS A 71 -7.99 -38.42 15.39
C LYS A 71 -8.83 -38.77 14.15
N ARG A 72 -9.90 -39.55 14.33
CA ARG A 72 -10.82 -39.93 13.25
C ARG A 72 -11.58 -38.71 12.71
N ALA A 73 -12.21 -37.93 13.58
CA ALA A 73 -12.96 -36.72 13.19
C ALA A 73 -12.08 -35.72 12.42
N VAL A 74 -10.84 -35.51 12.88
CA VAL A 74 -9.86 -34.66 12.16
C VAL A 74 -9.52 -35.23 10.79
N SER A 75 -9.30 -36.54 10.68
CA SER A 75 -8.97 -37.19 9.41
C SER A 75 -10.12 -37.10 8.41
N GLU A 76 -11.35 -37.33 8.86
CA GLU A 76 -12.56 -37.28 8.01
C GLU A 76 -12.89 -35.85 7.58
N ALA A 77 -12.81 -34.87 8.50
CA ALA A 77 -13.03 -33.46 8.18
C ALA A 77 -11.97 -32.95 7.20
N ARG A 78 -10.70 -33.33 7.41
CA ARG A 78 -9.62 -33.02 6.48
C ARG A 78 -9.87 -33.68 5.12
N GLY A 79 -10.16 -34.98 5.08
CA GLY A 79 -10.43 -35.73 3.84
C GLY A 79 -11.54 -35.08 3.01
N ARG A 80 -12.72 -34.84 3.63
CA ARG A 80 -13.86 -34.18 2.99
C ARG A 80 -13.51 -32.80 2.45
N ALA A 81 -12.81 -31.98 3.24
CA ALA A 81 -12.43 -30.65 2.82
C ALA A 81 -11.44 -30.66 1.63
N TYR A 82 -10.50 -31.60 1.59
CA TYR A 82 -9.60 -31.76 0.44
C TYR A 82 -10.34 -32.27 -0.79
N GLU A 83 -11.30 -33.18 -0.64
CA GLU A 83 -12.10 -33.69 -1.75
C GLU A 83 -12.99 -32.58 -2.37
N ASP A 84 -13.69 -31.82 -1.53
CA ASP A 84 -14.44 -30.63 -1.94
C ASP A 84 -13.54 -29.60 -2.64
N LEU A 85 -12.33 -29.41 -2.12
CA LEU A 85 -11.34 -28.53 -2.74
C LEU A 85 -10.95 -29.05 -4.13
N TYR A 86 -10.58 -30.32 -4.27
CA TYR A 86 -10.19 -30.91 -5.55
C TYR A 86 -11.30 -30.82 -6.58
N GLN A 87 -12.57 -31.03 -6.19
CA GLN A 87 -13.71 -30.83 -7.09
C GLN A 87 -13.84 -29.37 -7.55
N ARG A 88 -13.64 -28.40 -6.65
CA ARG A 88 -13.66 -26.97 -7.00
C ARG A 88 -12.52 -26.57 -7.93
N LEU A 89 -11.34 -27.19 -7.79
CA LEU A 89 -10.17 -26.93 -8.64
C LEU A 89 -10.39 -27.29 -10.11
N ASN A 90 -11.32 -28.19 -10.41
CA ASN A 90 -11.70 -28.54 -11.80
C ASN A 90 -12.62 -27.51 -12.47
N THR A 91 -12.98 -26.42 -11.80
CA THR A 91 -13.79 -25.34 -12.35
C THR A 91 -12.93 -24.11 -12.69
N LYS A 92 -13.37 -23.26 -13.63
CA LYS A 92 -12.68 -21.99 -13.96
C LYS A 92 -12.53 -21.04 -12.76
N GLU A 93 -13.36 -21.19 -11.73
CA GLU A 93 -13.28 -20.43 -10.48
C GLU A 93 -12.19 -20.96 -9.53
N GLY A 94 -11.86 -22.26 -9.65
CA GLY A 94 -10.87 -22.97 -8.85
C GLY A 94 -9.41 -22.57 -9.11
N GLU A 95 -9.07 -22.12 -10.33
CA GLU A 95 -7.71 -21.66 -10.68
C GLU A 95 -7.21 -20.57 -9.71
N ARG A 96 -8.09 -19.62 -9.33
CA ARG A 96 -7.75 -18.55 -8.38
C ARG A 96 -7.42 -19.07 -6.98
N GLU A 97 -8.07 -20.15 -6.56
CA GLU A 97 -7.83 -20.78 -5.26
C GLU A 97 -6.50 -21.55 -5.26
N ILE A 98 -6.06 -22.16 -6.37
CA ILE A 98 -4.71 -22.76 -6.50
C ILE A 98 -3.64 -21.70 -6.26
N TYR A 99 -3.72 -20.56 -6.96
CA TYR A 99 -2.76 -19.46 -6.79
C TYR A 99 -2.77 -18.93 -5.36
N LYS A 100 -3.93 -18.82 -4.74
CA LYS A 100 -4.08 -18.39 -3.34
C LYS A 100 -3.48 -19.40 -2.37
N MET A 101 -3.66 -20.71 -2.59
CA MET A 101 -3.09 -21.78 -1.78
C MET A 101 -1.58 -21.87 -1.93
N ALA A 102 -1.05 -21.78 -3.14
CA ALA A 102 0.38 -21.69 -3.40
C ALA A 102 0.98 -20.47 -2.66
N LYS A 103 0.31 -19.32 -2.72
CA LYS A 103 0.73 -18.09 -2.03
C LYS A 103 0.65 -18.20 -0.51
N ILE A 104 -0.35 -18.89 0.04
CA ILE A 104 -0.47 -19.17 1.48
C ILE A 104 0.62 -20.16 1.93
N SER A 105 0.85 -21.23 1.18
CA SER A 105 1.91 -22.20 1.46
C SER A 105 3.27 -21.53 1.45
N GLN A 106 3.56 -20.72 0.43
CA GLN A 106 4.78 -19.93 0.33
C GLN A 106 4.93 -18.89 1.46
N ARG A 107 3.82 -18.38 2.01
CA ARG A 107 3.84 -17.51 3.20
C ARG A 107 4.08 -18.27 4.50
N LYS A 108 3.60 -19.52 4.60
CA LYS A 108 3.79 -20.38 5.78
C LYS A 108 5.22 -20.92 5.89
N THR A 109 5.93 -21.07 4.78
CA THR A 109 7.37 -21.39 4.77
C THR A 109 8.27 -20.17 5.00
N ARG A 110 7.71 -18.96 5.10
CA ARG A 110 8.46 -17.73 5.40
C ARG A 110 8.31 -17.43 6.88
N ASP A 111 9.38 -17.63 7.66
CA ASP A 111 9.49 -17.21 9.06
C ASP A 111 9.59 -15.66 9.20
N VAL A 112 8.71 -14.92 8.53
CA VAL A 112 8.69 -13.44 8.48
C VAL A 112 7.34 -12.90 8.99
N GLY A 113 6.73 -13.60 9.95
CA GLY A 113 5.45 -13.21 10.55
C GLY A 113 5.58 -12.03 11.51
N GLU A 114 6.65 -12.03 12.32
CA GLU A 114 6.97 -10.99 13.31
C GLU A 114 8.48 -10.74 13.27
N VAL A 115 8.89 -9.48 13.12
CA VAL A 115 10.31 -9.09 13.17
C VAL A 115 10.72 -9.07 14.63
N LYS A 116 11.29 -10.18 15.12
CA LYS A 116 11.71 -10.34 16.52
C LYS A 116 13.03 -9.66 16.85
N CYS A 117 13.80 -9.29 15.83
CA CYS A 117 15.09 -8.62 16.01
C CYS A 117 15.43 -7.78 14.79
N ILE A 118 16.09 -6.65 15.02
CA ILE A 118 16.51 -5.68 14.00
C ILE A 118 17.92 -5.19 14.33
N LYS A 119 18.75 -4.96 13.31
CA LYS A 119 20.06 -4.37 13.48
C LYS A 119 19.99 -2.85 13.65
N ASP A 120 20.79 -2.31 14.55
CA ASP A 120 20.92 -0.87 14.75
C ASP A 120 21.78 -0.21 13.64
N GLY A 121 22.31 0.99 13.88
CA GLY A 121 23.21 1.67 12.94
C GLY A 121 24.61 1.06 12.88
N ASP A 122 25.02 0.35 13.93
CA ASP A 122 26.36 -0.23 14.13
C ASP A 122 26.36 -1.75 13.90
N ASP A 123 25.35 -2.26 13.19
CA ASP A 123 25.10 -3.67 12.88
C ASP A 123 24.87 -4.58 14.12
N GLN A 124 24.57 -4.01 15.29
CA GLN A 124 24.25 -4.78 16.50
C GLN A 124 22.77 -5.16 16.57
N LEU A 125 22.50 -6.37 17.06
CA LEU A 125 21.16 -6.94 17.10
C LEU A 125 20.33 -6.37 18.28
N LEU A 126 19.26 -5.65 17.96
CA LEU A 126 18.23 -5.22 18.90
C LEU A 126 17.15 -6.30 19.02
N VAL A 127 16.85 -6.71 20.26
CA VAL A 127 15.86 -7.77 20.56
C VAL A 127 14.72 -7.26 21.45
N LYS A 128 14.91 -6.13 22.15
CA LYS A 128 13.87 -5.54 23.00
C LYS A 128 12.86 -4.78 22.14
N ASP A 129 11.57 -5.00 22.37
CA ASP A 129 10.48 -4.40 21.57
C ASP A 129 10.57 -2.87 21.50
N GLU A 130 10.82 -2.19 22.62
CA GLU A 130 11.00 -0.74 22.66
C GLU A 130 12.23 -0.26 21.86
N ALA A 131 13.32 -1.03 21.87
CA ALA A 131 14.51 -0.70 21.08
C ALA A 131 14.25 -0.87 19.58
N ILE A 132 13.54 -1.93 19.19
CA ILE A 132 13.09 -2.19 17.82
C ILE A 132 12.15 -1.07 17.35
N LYS A 133 11.21 -0.66 18.20
CA LYS A 133 10.25 0.41 17.96
C LYS A 133 10.93 1.75 17.70
N ARG A 134 11.88 2.13 18.56
CA ARG A 134 12.70 3.33 18.37
C ARG A 134 13.55 3.26 17.10
N ARG A 135 14.19 2.12 16.82
CA ARG A 135 15.00 1.91 15.62
C ARG A 135 14.20 2.10 14.33
N TRP A 136 12.95 1.62 14.30
CA TRP A 136 12.05 1.85 13.17
C TRP A 136 11.72 3.33 12.97
N ARG A 137 11.40 4.03 14.06
CA ARG A 137 11.15 5.47 14.03
C ARG A 137 12.37 6.20 13.48
N GLU A 138 13.55 5.99 14.07
CA GLU A 138 14.81 6.62 13.65
C GLU A 138 15.12 6.36 12.17
N TYR A 139 14.95 5.12 11.70
CA TYR A 139 15.19 4.78 10.29
C TYR A 139 14.30 5.60 9.35
N PHE A 140 12.98 5.62 9.59
CA PHE A 140 12.05 6.30 8.69
C PHE A 140 12.08 7.82 8.87
N ASP A 141 12.35 8.32 10.07
CA ASP A 141 12.56 9.73 10.36
C ASP A 141 13.77 10.25 9.56
N ASN A 142 14.91 9.55 9.63
CA ASN A 142 16.08 9.87 8.81
C ASN A 142 15.82 9.72 7.30
N LEU A 143 15.01 8.74 6.89
CA LEU A 143 14.66 8.57 5.47
C LEU A 143 13.79 9.72 4.93
N TYR A 144 12.89 10.28 5.74
CA TYR A 144 11.92 11.31 5.32
C TYR A 144 12.26 12.73 5.77
N ASN A 145 13.32 12.90 6.56
CA ASN A 145 13.78 14.20 7.06
C ASN A 145 15.31 14.37 7.02
N GLY A 146 16.05 13.37 6.56
CA GLY A 146 17.51 13.47 6.40
C GLY A 146 17.90 14.57 5.41
N GLU A 147 19.18 14.98 5.48
CA GLU A 147 19.73 16.07 4.67
C GLU A 147 19.66 15.76 3.18
N VAL A 148 18.57 16.18 2.54
CA VAL A 148 18.58 16.47 1.12
C VAL A 148 18.94 17.93 1.02
N ASP A 149 20.13 18.21 0.52
CA ASP A 149 20.64 19.56 0.35
C ASP A 149 19.87 20.28 -0.79
N SER A 150 18.61 20.61 -0.49
CA SER A 150 17.68 21.26 -1.40
C SER A 150 18.16 22.66 -1.81
N SER A 151 19.17 23.19 -1.13
CA SER A 151 19.81 24.47 -1.44
C SER A 151 20.67 24.42 -2.72
N THR A 152 21.03 23.22 -3.19
CA THR A 152 21.89 23.02 -4.37
C THR A 152 21.11 22.90 -5.69
N ILE A 153 19.80 22.61 -5.65
CA ILE A 153 19.01 22.42 -6.88
C ILE A 153 18.61 23.79 -7.43
N LYS A 154 19.38 24.30 -8.41
CA LYS A 154 19.01 25.46 -9.21
C LYS A 154 17.92 25.07 -10.20
N LEU A 155 16.68 25.32 -9.81
CA LEU A 155 15.52 25.23 -10.69
C LEU A 155 15.43 26.54 -11.48
N ASP A 156 15.04 26.47 -12.74
CA ASP A 156 14.84 27.67 -13.55
C ASP A 156 13.54 28.39 -13.15
N ASP A 157 13.60 29.72 -13.10
CA ASP A 157 12.42 30.54 -12.79
C ASP A 157 11.48 30.52 -14.00
N SER A 158 10.37 29.77 -13.91
CA SER A 158 9.28 29.88 -14.87
C SER A 158 8.00 30.28 -14.17
N PHE A 159 7.87 31.56 -13.85
CA PHE A 159 6.56 32.17 -13.60
C PHE A 159 5.98 32.62 -14.94
N ASP A 160 5.18 31.75 -15.55
CA ASP A 160 4.27 32.18 -16.60
C ASP A 160 2.97 32.70 -15.94
N ASP A 161 2.66 33.98 -16.15
CA ASP A 161 1.51 34.71 -15.57
C ASP A 161 0.15 34.10 -16.01
N THR A 162 0.19 33.16 -16.97
CA THR A 162 -0.91 32.36 -17.50
C THR A 162 -1.54 31.37 -16.50
N SER A 163 -1.04 31.28 -15.26
CA SER A 163 -1.42 30.25 -14.27
C SER A 163 -2.72 30.52 -13.47
N MET A 164 -3.34 31.70 -13.61
CA MET A 164 -4.66 32.03 -13.03
C MET A 164 -5.85 31.53 -13.87
N CYS A 165 -5.81 30.28 -14.32
CA CYS A 165 -6.93 29.67 -15.04
C CYS A 165 -8.11 29.38 -14.11
N PHE A 166 -9.33 29.71 -14.55
CA PHE A 166 -10.55 29.35 -13.84
C PHE A 166 -10.68 27.82 -13.72
N VAL A 167 -10.63 27.31 -12.50
CA VAL A 167 -10.84 25.89 -12.22
C VAL A 167 -12.29 25.65 -11.77
N ARG A 168 -12.99 24.81 -12.54
CA ARG A 168 -14.39 24.44 -12.25
C ARG A 168 -14.52 23.73 -10.90
N ARG A 169 -15.65 23.96 -10.22
CA ARG A 169 -16.05 23.19 -9.02
C ARG A 169 -16.11 21.69 -9.29
N ILE A 170 -15.91 20.88 -8.25
CA ILE A 170 -16.04 19.42 -8.29
C ILE A 170 -17.51 19.04 -8.44
N GLN A 171 -17.79 18.15 -9.38
CA GLN A 171 -19.14 17.64 -9.64
C GLN A 171 -19.34 16.28 -8.97
N GLU A 172 -20.59 15.99 -8.63
CA GLU A 172 -20.99 14.71 -8.01
C GLU A 172 -20.64 13.50 -8.89
N CYS A 173 -20.70 13.64 -10.22
CA CYS A 173 -20.32 12.58 -11.15
C CYS A 173 -18.85 12.19 -11.02
N GLU A 174 -17.95 13.15 -10.76
CA GLU A 174 -16.52 12.90 -10.55
C GLU A 174 -16.29 12.13 -9.25
N VAL A 175 -17.01 12.51 -8.19
CA VAL A 175 -16.95 11.83 -6.88
C VAL A 175 -17.52 10.42 -6.98
N LYS A 176 -18.65 10.24 -7.68
CA LYS A 176 -19.29 8.94 -7.94
C LYS A 176 -18.36 8.00 -8.68
N GLU A 177 -17.69 8.50 -9.74
CA GLU A 177 -16.75 7.71 -10.53
C GLU A 177 -15.50 7.35 -9.71
N ALA A 178 -14.95 8.30 -8.95
CA ALA A 178 -13.84 8.04 -8.05
C ALA A 178 -14.19 6.97 -6.99
N LEU A 179 -15.38 7.05 -6.39
CA LEU A 179 -15.86 6.11 -5.37
C LEU A 179 -16.04 4.70 -5.93
N LYS A 180 -16.52 4.56 -7.18
CA LYS A 180 -16.62 3.27 -7.88
C LYS A 180 -15.25 2.60 -8.09
N ARG A 181 -14.20 3.38 -8.36
CA ARG A 181 -12.84 2.88 -8.58
C ARG A 181 -12.12 2.47 -7.29
N MET A 182 -12.58 2.92 -6.13
CA MET A 182 -11.99 2.54 -4.85
C MET A 182 -12.15 1.03 -4.58
N LYS A 183 -11.16 0.39 -3.99
CA LYS A 183 -11.21 -1.04 -3.65
C LYS A 183 -11.71 -1.22 -2.21
N VAL A 184 -12.61 -2.18 -2.01
CA VAL A 184 -13.09 -2.61 -0.67
C VAL A 184 -12.11 -3.61 -0.03
N GLY A 185 -12.27 -3.84 1.28
CA GLY A 185 -11.46 -4.76 2.07
C GLY A 185 -10.02 -4.27 2.28
N LYS A 186 -9.82 -2.95 2.28
CA LYS A 186 -8.51 -2.32 2.52
C LYS A 186 -8.30 -2.03 3.99
N ALA A 187 -7.03 -2.04 4.41
CA ALA A 187 -6.65 -1.76 5.79
C ALA A 187 -7.09 -0.35 6.17
N MET A 188 -7.68 -0.24 7.35
CA MET A 188 -8.21 1.01 7.88
C MET A 188 -7.07 1.95 8.28
N ALA A 189 -7.30 3.24 8.06
CA ALA A 189 -6.37 4.30 8.42
C ALA A 189 -6.64 4.80 9.86
N PRO A 190 -5.85 5.77 10.38
CA PRO A 190 -6.01 6.29 11.75
C PRO A 190 -7.40 6.88 12.04
N ASP A 191 -8.08 7.40 11.01
CA ASP A 191 -9.41 8.01 11.13
C ASP A 191 -10.53 7.00 11.44
N GLY A 192 -10.27 5.71 11.27
CA GLY A 192 -11.23 4.65 11.58
C GLY A 192 -12.39 4.55 10.56
N ILE A 193 -12.31 5.21 9.40
CA ILE A 193 -13.42 5.28 8.44
C ILE A 193 -13.06 4.50 7.16
N PRO A 194 -13.59 3.28 6.98
CA PRO A 194 -13.35 2.50 5.78
C PRO A 194 -14.18 3.02 4.59
N ILE A 195 -13.81 2.64 3.36
CA ILE A 195 -14.45 3.20 2.15
C ILE A 195 -15.89 2.68 1.98
N GLU A 196 -16.16 1.53 2.60
CA GLU A 196 -17.44 0.85 2.68
C GLU A 196 -18.51 1.72 3.33
N VAL A 197 -18.16 2.59 4.28
CA VAL A 197 -19.10 3.55 4.88
C VAL A 197 -19.66 4.47 3.80
N TRP A 198 -18.78 5.06 2.99
CA TRP A 198 -19.18 5.95 1.90
C TRP A 198 -19.96 5.23 0.80
N ARG A 199 -19.64 3.96 0.54
CA ARG A 199 -20.40 3.15 -0.42
C ARG A 199 -21.79 2.77 0.10
N GLY A 200 -21.91 2.41 1.37
CA GLY A 200 -23.16 2.01 2.00
C GLY A 200 -24.18 3.15 2.08
N LEU A 201 -23.70 4.39 2.23
CA LEU A 201 -24.52 5.60 2.25
C LEU A 201 -25.04 6.04 0.87
N GLY A 202 -24.54 5.45 -0.22
CA GLY A 202 -25.03 5.70 -1.59
C GLY A 202 -24.93 7.17 -2.03
N ASP A 203 -25.98 7.68 -2.69
CA ASP A 203 -25.98 9.02 -3.27
C ASP A 203 -25.93 10.14 -2.19
N ILE A 204 -26.40 9.88 -0.97
CA ILE A 204 -26.29 10.83 0.16
C ILE A 204 -24.82 11.13 0.46
N ALA A 205 -23.96 10.10 0.48
CA ALA A 205 -22.53 10.29 0.66
C ALA A 205 -21.90 11.06 -0.50
N ILE A 206 -22.34 10.82 -1.73
CA ILE A 206 -21.80 11.52 -2.92
C ILE A 206 -22.07 13.03 -2.82
N ILE A 207 -23.29 13.43 -2.48
CA ILE A 207 -23.66 14.83 -2.30
C ILE A 207 -22.82 15.46 -1.17
N TRP A 208 -22.75 14.79 -0.02
CA TRP A 208 -22.02 15.30 1.14
C TRP A 208 -20.50 15.43 0.87
N LEU A 209 -19.90 14.40 0.28
CA LEU A 209 -18.48 14.40 -0.09
C LEU A 209 -18.18 15.47 -1.13
N THR A 210 -19.07 15.68 -2.11
CA THR A 210 -18.92 16.75 -3.10
C THR A 210 -18.91 18.13 -2.45
N ASN A 211 -19.77 18.35 -1.46
CA ASN A 211 -19.78 19.60 -0.69
C ASN A 211 -18.51 19.78 0.14
N LEU A 212 -18.07 18.73 0.83
CA LEU A 212 -16.81 18.74 1.57
C LEU A 212 -15.62 19.05 0.65
N PHE A 213 -15.54 18.35 -0.48
CA PHE A 213 -14.48 18.50 -1.47
C PHE A 213 -14.47 19.91 -2.05
N ASN A 214 -15.62 20.48 -2.39
CA ASN A 214 -15.68 21.87 -2.85
C ASN A 214 -15.36 22.90 -1.76
N LEU A 215 -15.66 22.60 -0.49
CA LEU A 215 -15.26 23.44 0.64
C LEU A 215 -13.74 23.50 0.75
N ILE A 216 -13.09 22.34 0.82
CA ILE A 216 -11.63 22.19 0.84
C ILE A 216 -11.01 22.85 -0.39
N PHE A 217 -11.58 22.59 -1.57
CA PHE A 217 -11.15 23.17 -2.82
C PHE A 217 -11.18 24.70 -2.78
N ARG A 218 -12.17 25.32 -2.14
CA ARG A 218 -12.25 26.79 -2.02
C ARG A 218 -11.28 27.32 -0.98
N SER A 219 -11.26 26.73 0.21
CA SER A 219 -10.50 27.23 1.35
C SER A 219 -9.00 26.94 1.30
N ASN A 220 -8.54 25.99 0.47
CA ASN A 220 -7.17 25.45 0.53
C ASN A 220 -6.79 25.04 1.95
N ASN A 221 -7.68 24.30 2.61
CA ASN A 221 -7.47 23.87 3.99
C ASN A 221 -7.95 22.43 4.12
N MET A 222 -6.98 21.51 4.21
CA MET A 222 -7.23 20.10 4.50
C MET A 222 -7.59 19.88 5.98
N PRO A 223 -8.52 18.95 6.27
CA PRO A 223 -8.75 18.53 7.65
C PRO A 223 -7.47 18.02 8.32
N GLU A 224 -7.19 18.45 9.55
CA GLU A 224 -5.99 18.02 10.29
C GLU A 224 -5.87 16.49 10.44
N GLU A 225 -6.99 15.78 10.60
CA GLU A 225 -7.03 14.32 10.68
C GLU A 225 -6.51 13.64 9.40
N TRP A 226 -6.56 14.34 8.26
CA TRP A 226 -6.05 13.85 6.98
C TRP A 226 -4.52 13.97 6.87
N MET A 227 -3.89 14.81 7.69
CA MET A 227 -2.44 15.00 7.77
C MET A 227 -1.74 13.91 8.59
N ARG A 228 -2.50 12.98 9.20
CA ARG A 228 -1.95 11.87 10.00
C ARG A 228 -1.98 10.57 9.22
N SER A 229 -0.88 9.82 9.26
CA SER A 229 -0.78 8.51 8.61
C SER A 229 0.02 7.52 9.45
N ILE A 230 -0.22 6.23 9.24
CA ILE A 230 0.55 5.17 9.90
C ILE A 230 1.37 4.40 8.87
N LEU A 231 2.68 4.38 9.05
CA LEU A 231 3.62 3.68 8.19
C LEU A 231 3.74 2.23 8.63
N VAL A 232 3.51 1.29 7.72
CA VAL A 232 3.67 -0.14 7.94
C VAL A 232 4.90 -0.64 7.19
N PRO A 233 5.96 -1.09 7.89
CA PRO A 233 7.13 -1.68 7.26
C PRO A 233 6.79 -3.04 6.64
N ILE A 234 7.03 -3.20 5.33
CA ILE A 234 6.82 -4.44 4.60
C ILE A 234 8.14 -4.91 4.02
N PHE A 235 8.57 -6.12 4.39
CA PHE A 235 9.81 -6.71 3.88
C PHE A 235 9.77 -6.90 2.35
N LYS A 236 10.82 -6.46 1.66
CA LYS A 236 10.96 -6.53 0.19
C LYS A 236 11.13 -7.97 -0.33
N ASN A 237 11.23 -8.97 0.55
CA ASN A 237 11.57 -10.36 0.22
C ASN A 237 12.95 -10.51 -0.43
N LYS A 238 13.88 -9.60 -0.11
CA LYS A 238 15.27 -9.60 -0.59
C LYS A 238 16.17 -9.01 0.50
N GLY A 239 17.36 -9.56 0.65
CA GLY A 239 18.34 -9.11 1.64
C GLY A 239 18.09 -9.66 3.04
N ASP A 240 18.80 -9.09 4.01
CA ASP A 240 18.68 -9.42 5.43
C ASP A 240 17.36 -8.89 6.02
N VAL A 241 16.59 -9.78 6.64
CA VAL A 241 15.33 -9.47 7.35
C VAL A 241 15.58 -8.59 8.56
N GLN A 242 16.78 -8.61 9.13
CA GLN A 242 17.12 -7.81 10.30
C GLN A 242 17.49 -6.36 9.93
N SER A 243 17.66 -6.05 8.64
CA SER A 243 18.04 -4.71 8.19
C SER A 243 16.82 -3.88 7.75
N CYS A 244 16.66 -2.69 8.34
CA CYS A 244 15.57 -1.77 8.02
C CYS A 244 15.53 -1.33 6.54
N THR A 245 16.67 -1.32 5.85
CA THR A 245 16.78 -0.88 4.44
C THR A 245 16.04 -1.82 3.46
N ASN A 246 15.87 -3.07 3.87
CA ASN A 246 15.16 -4.11 3.12
C ASN A 246 13.64 -4.08 3.32
N TYR A 247 13.12 -3.05 3.99
CA TYR A 247 11.70 -2.83 4.17
C TYR A 247 11.22 -1.63 3.36
N ARG A 248 9.95 -1.71 2.95
CA ARG A 248 9.21 -0.65 2.28
C ARG A 248 8.18 -0.09 3.26
N GLY A 249 8.14 1.23 3.44
CA GLY A 249 7.22 1.88 4.35
C GLY A 249 5.89 2.23 3.69
N ILE A 250 4.87 1.39 3.82
CA ILE A 250 3.55 1.68 3.23
C ILE A 250 2.72 2.56 4.18
N LYS A 251 2.33 3.75 3.71
CA LYS A 251 1.50 4.70 4.47
C LYS A 251 0.02 4.30 4.40
N LEU A 252 -0.58 4.05 5.55
CA LEU A 252 -2.01 3.95 5.77
C LEU A 252 -2.56 5.37 5.99
N MET A 253 -3.24 5.88 4.97
CA MET A 253 -3.89 7.20 4.96
C MET A 253 -5.40 7.04 4.84
N SER A 254 -6.15 8.02 5.33
CA SER A 254 -7.61 8.06 5.27
C SER A 254 -8.12 7.65 3.88
N HIS A 255 -9.12 6.77 3.86
CA HIS A 255 -9.77 6.41 2.60
C HIS A 255 -10.47 7.60 1.95
N THR A 256 -10.92 8.57 2.75
CA THR A 256 -11.55 9.79 2.25
C THR A 256 -10.52 10.70 1.57
N VAL A 257 -9.30 10.81 2.11
CA VAL A 257 -8.17 11.50 1.42
C VAL A 257 -7.88 10.83 0.10
N LYS A 258 -7.76 9.50 0.08
CA LYS A 258 -7.49 8.74 -1.16
C LYS A 258 -8.58 8.91 -2.21
N LEU A 259 -9.82 9.10 -1.77
CA LEU A 259 -10.95 9.41 -2.66
C LEU A 259 -10.84 10.84 -3.22
N TRP A 260 -10.49 11.82 -2.38
CA TRP A 260 -10.19 13.19 -2.81
C TRP A 260 -9.04 13.22 -3.84
N GLU A 261 -7.91 12.62 -3.49
CA GLU A 261 -6.72 12.47 -4.34
C GLU A 261 -7.08 11.87 -5.70
N ARG A 262 -8.00 10.89 -5.75
CA ARG A 262 -8.45 10.27 -6.99
C ARG A 262 -9.23 11.23 -7.89
N VAL A 263 -10.05 12.12 -7.31
CA VAL A 263 -10.76 13.16 -8.05
C VAL A 263 -9.76 14.16 -8.64
N ILE A 264 -8.78 14.60 -7.85
CA ILE A 264 -7.73 15.53 -8.28
C ILE A 264 -6.84 14.90 -9.35
N GLU A 265 -6.43 13.64 -9.18
CA GLU A 265 -5.65 12.87 -10.16
C GLU A 265 -6.38 12.81 -11.51
N HIS A 266 -7.68 12.50 -11.51
CA HIS A 266 -8.46 12.45 -12.74
C HIS A 266 -8.50 13.81 -13.46
N ARG A 267 -8.57 14.91 -12.72
CA ARG A 267 -8.54 16.27 -13.28
C ARG A 267 -7.16 16.62 -13.82
N LEU A 268 -6.09 16.33 -13.08
CA LEU A 268 -4.72 16.58 -13.52
C LEU A 268 -4.40 15.84 -14.80
N ARG A 269 -4.75 14.55 -14.91
CA ARG A 269 -4.57 13.77 -16.15
C ARG A 269 -5.26 14.34 -17.39
N ARG A 270 -6.26 15.20 -17.23
CA ARG A 270 -6.93 15.89 -18.34
C ARG A 270 -6.28 17.21 -18.71
N LEU A 271 -5.47 17.77 -17.81
CA LEU A 271 -4.76 19.04 -17.98
C LEU A 271 -3.32 18.83 -18.44
N THR A 272 -2.70 17.73 -18.04
CA THR A 272 -1.28 17.43 -18.29
C THR A 272 -1.11 16.18 -19.15
N SER A 273 0.01 16.11 -19.86
CA SER A 273 0.41 14.96 -20.67
C SER A 273 1.81 14.54 -20.28
N VAL A 274 1.97 13.26 -19.91
CA VAL A 274 3.29 12.63 -19.72
C VAL A 274 3.73 12.08 -21.08
N THR A 275 5.02 12.14 -21.37
CA THR A 275 5.57 11.60 -22.62
C THR A 275 5.30 10.11 -22.79
N LYS A 276 5.32 9.66 -24.04
CA LYS A 276 5.03 8.27 -24.40
C LYS A 276 6.09 7.29 -23.88
N ASN A 277 7.24 7.79 -23.45
CA ASN A 277 8.37 7.02 -22.96
C ASN A 277 8.11 6.43 -21.58
N GLN A 278 7.17 7.00 -20.80
CA GLN A 278 6.74 6.45 -19.52
C GLN A 278 5.70 5.34 -19.69
N PHE A 279 6.07 4.12 -19.31
CA PHE A 279 5.20 2.94 -19.32
C PHE A 279 4.63 2.64 -17.92
N GLY A 280 5.30 3.08 -16.86
CA GLY A 280 4.85 2.93 -15.47
C GLY A 280 3.63 3.80 -15.20
N PHE A 281 2.65 3.27 -14.45
CA PHE A 281 1.45 4.00 -13.98
C PHE A 281 0.59 4.71 -15.04
N MET A 282 0.83 4.44 -16.33
CA MET A 282 0.10 5.01 -17.45
C MET A 282 -1.02 4.07 -17.94
N PRO A 283 -2.22 4.59 -18.22
CA PRO A 283 -3.32 3.78 -18.71
C PRO A 283 -2.99 3.21 -20.11
N GLY A 284 -3.25 1.92 -20.29
CA GLY A 284 -2.99 1.25 -21.57
C GLY A 284 -1.51 0.99 -21.87
N ARG A 285 -0.62 1.12 -20.87
CA ARG A 285 0.78 0.72 -20.94
C ARG A 285 1.04 -0.44 -20.00
N SER A 286 1.96 -1.32 -20.37
CA SER A 286 2.34 -2.45 -19.51
C SER A 286 3.84 -2.75 -19.58
N THR A 287 4.34 -3.44 -18.56
CA THR A 287 5.72 -3.94 -18.55
C THR A 287 5.98 -4.91 -19.71
N MET A 288 4.95 -5.65 -20.16
CA MET A 288 5.08 -6.56 -21.30
C MET A 288 5.37 -5.81 -22.60
N GLU A 289 4.75 -4.65 -22.81
CA GLU A 289 5.00 -3.81 -23.99
C GLU A 289 6.44 -3.29 -24.00
N ALA A 290 6.92 -2.76 -22.87
CA ALA A 290 8.29 -2.28 -22.74
C ALA A 290 9.31 -3.41 -23.03
N ILE A 291 9.12 -4.58 -22.42
CA ILE A 291 9.97 -5.76 -22.65
C ILE A 291 9.92 -6.21 -24.12
N PHE A 292 8.73 -6.22 -24.73
CA PHE A 292 8.56 -6.59 -26.12
C PHE A 292 9.34 -5.66 -27.05
N LEU A 293 9.26 -4.35 -26.84
CA LEU A 293 9.97 -3.34 -27.63
C LEU A 293 11.49 -3.48 -27.53
N VAL A 294 12.03 -3.62 -26.32
CA VAL A 294 13.46 -3.89 -26.10
C VAL A 294 13.88 -5.16 -26.83
N ARG A 295 13.11 -6.24 -26.69
CA ARG A 295 13.42 -7.53 -27.30
C ARG A 295 13.42 -7.49 -28.82
N GLN A 296 12.45 -6.81 -29.43
CA GLN A 296 12.41 -6.64 -30.89
C GLN A 296 13.63 -5.87 -31.39
N LEU A 297 14.07 -4.85 -30.67
CA LEU A 297 15.29 -4.11 -31.00
C LEU A 297 16.54 -5.01 -30.92
N MET A 298 16.67 -5.79 -29.83
CA MET A 298 17.77 -6.75 -29.68
C MET A 298 17.81 -7.78 -30.80
N GLU A 299 16.65 -8.36 -31.16
CA GLU A 299 16.56 -9.36 -32.23
C GLU A 299 16.96 -8.77 -33.59
N ARG A 300 16.55 -7.52 -33.88
CA ARG A 300 16.90 -6.80 -35.11
C ARG A 300 18.41 -6.52 -35.23
N TYR A 301 19.05 -6.04 -34.17
CA TYR A 301 20.49 -5.73 -34.17
C TYR A 301 21.35 -6.99 -34.20
N ARG A 302 20.93 -8.03 -33.47
CA ARG A 302 21.56 -9.36 -33.53
C ARG A 302 21.50 -9.96 -34.93
N GLY A 303 20.37 -9.82 -35.63
CA GLY A 303 20.22 -10.27 -37.01
C GLY A 303 21.14 -9.53 -38.00
N GLN A 304 21.41 -8.25 -37.74
CA GLN A 304 22.32 -7.42 -38.55
C GLN A 304 23.80 -7.55 -38.15
N LYS A 305 24.12 -8.32 -37.10
CA LYS A 305 25.48 -8.40 -36.50
C LYS A 305 26.04 -7.03 -36.13
N LYS A 306 25.18 -6.13 -35.63
CA LYS A 306 25.57 -4.84 -35.07
C LYS A 306 25.53 -4.91 -33.55
N ASP A 307 26.41 -4.14 -32.92
CA ASP A 307 26.38 -3.94 -31.49
C ASP A 307 25.20 -3.05 -31.10
N LEU A 308 24.70 -3.28 -29.90
CA LEU A 308 23.59 -2.53 -29.30
C LEU A 308 23.92 -2.36 -27.83
N HIS A 309 24.07 -1.11 -27.40
CA HIS A 309 24.45 -0.75 -26.04
C HIS A 309 23.20 -0.37 -25.26
N MET A 310 23.06 -0.90 -24.03
CA MET A 310 21.94 -0.60 -23.16
C MET A 310 22.43 -0.21 -21.77
N VAL A 311 21.98 0.94 -21.28
CA VAL A 311 22.29 1.45 -19.95
C VAL A 311 21.00 1.42 -19.12
N PHE A 312 21.03 0.67 -18.02
CA PHE A 312 19.93 0.61 -17.05
C PHE A 312 20.28 1.49 -15.84
N ILE A 313 19.41 2.44 -15.55
CA ILE A 313 19.56 3.39 -14.44
C ILE A 313 18.46 3.05 -13.41
N ASP A 314 18.88 2.71 -12.20
CA ASP A 314 18.01 2.42 -11.05
C ASP A 314 18.15 3.54 -10.02
N LEU A 315 17.05 4.20 -9.67
CA LEU A 315 17.04 5.32 -8.73
C LEU A 315 16.79 4.85 -7.30
N GLU A 316 17.79 5.02 -6.43
CA GLU A 316 17.70 4.52 -5.05
C GLU A 316 16.63 5.27 -4.22
N LYS A 317 15.53 4.57 -3.92
CA LYS A 317 14.41 5.09 -3.08
C LYS A 317 13.82 6.40 -3.62
N ALA A 318 13.68 6.51 -4.95
CA ALA A 318 13.21 7.72 -5.62
C ALA A 318 11.94 8.33 -5.00
N TYR A 319 10.93 7.51 -4.72
CA TYR A 319 9.68 7.95 -4.07
C TYR A 319 9.88 8.60 -2.70
N ASP A 320 10.82 8.08 -1.90
CA ASP A 320 11.02 8.54 -0.52
C ASP A 320 11.92 9.79 -0.46
N LYS A 321 12.77 10.00 -1.47
CA LYS A 321 13.81 11.05 -1.48
C LYS A 321 13.50 12.28 -2.33
N ILE A 322 12.42 12.29 -3.12
CA ILE A 322 12.10 13.46 -3.98
C ILE A 322 11.91 14.74 -3.14
N PRO A 323 12.66 15.82 -3.44
CA PRO A 323 12.42 17.12 -2.87
C PRO A 323 11.06 17.69 -3.30
N ARG A 324 10.32 18.29 -2.36
CA ARG A 324 8.98 18.84 -2.67
C ARG A 324 9.03 20.02 -3.64
N ASN A 325 10.08 20.84 -3.59
CA ASN A 325 10.28 21.94 -4.56
C ASN A 325 10.39 21.43 -6.00
N VAL A 326 11.07 20.30 -6.24
CA VAL A 326 11.13 19.66 -7.57
C VAL A 326 9.75 19.20 -8.03
N MET A 327 8.92 18.68 -7.12
CA MET A 327 7.54 18.31 -7.44
C MET A 327 6.69 19.53 -7.84
N TRP A 328 6.83 20.66 -7.14
CA TRP A 328 6.11 21.90 -7.49
C TRP A 328 6.56 22.45 -8.84
N TRP A 329 7.88 22.51 -9.05
CA TRP A 329 8.48 22.92 -10.31
C TRP A 329 8.00 22.06 -11.48
N ALA A 330 7.97 20.73 -11.34
CA ALA A 330 7.46 19.85 -12.38
C ALA A 330 5.99 20.15 -12.73
N LEU A 331 5.14 20.41 -11.73
CA LEU A 331 3.74 20.80 -11.98
C LEU A 331 3.65 22.15 -12.72
N GLU A 332 4.50 23.11 -12.38
CA GLU A 332 4.58 24.41 -13.05
C GLU A 332 5.01 24.24 -14.52
N LYS A 333 6.00 23.38 -14.80
CA LYS A 333 6.45 23.04 -16.15
C LYS A 333 5.39 22.38 -17.01
N HIS A 334 4.57 21.53 -16.38
CA HIS A 334 3.38 20.94 -16.99
C HIS A 334 2.19 21.91 -17.11
N LYS A 335 2.38 23.20 -16.78
CA LYS A 335 1.36 24.26 -16.85
C LYS A 335 0.11 23.95 -16.02
N VAL A 336 0.29 23.24 -14.90
CA VAL A 336 -0.79 22.95 -13.97
C VAL A 336 -1.28 24.26 -13.35
N PRO A 337 -2.61 24.53 -13.31
CA PRO A 337 -3.12 25.74 -12.69
C PRO A 337 -2.66 25.88 -11.24
N ILE A 338 -2.30 27.10 -10.84
CA ILE A 338 -1.75 27.40 -9.51
C ILE A 338 -2.63 26.87 -8.38
N LYS A 339 -3.95 26.86 -8.61
CA LYS A 339 -4.93 26.32 -7.66
C LYS A 339 -4.66 24.87 -7.28
N TYR A 340 -4.31 24.00 -8.24
CA TYR A 340 -3.97 22.61 -7.94
C TYR A 340 -2.59 22.51 -7.27
N ILE A 341 -1.63 23.34 -7.65
CA ILE A 341 -0.31 23.37 -7.02
C ILE A 341 -0.44 23.74 -5.54
N THR A 342 -1.22 24.79 -5.20
CA THR A 342 -1.49 25.18 -3.81
C THR A 342 -2.20 24.07 -3.03
N LEU A 343 -3.19 23.39 -3.63
CA LEU A 343 -3.88 22.26 -2.98
C LEU A 343 -2.95 21.08 -2.72
N ASN A 344 -2.02 20.79 -3.64
CA ASN A 344 -1.01 19.77 -3.39
C ASN A 344 -0.03 20.23 -2.30
N LYS A 345 0.45 21.48 -2.33
CA LYS A 345 1.32 22.04 -1.28
C LYS A 345 0.68 21.87 0.11
N ASP A 346 -0.59 22.25 0.26
CA ASP A 346 -1.35 22.11 1.51
C ASP A 346 -1.49 20.64 1.96
N MET A 347 -1.69 19.70 1.03
CA MET A 347 -1.78 18.27 1.34
C MET A 347 -0.47 17.67 1.86
N TYR A 348 0.68 18.19 1.42
CA TYR A 348 1.99 17.75 1.88
C TYR A 348 2.49 18.54 3.09
N ASP A 349 1.91 19.69 3.38
CA ASP A 349 2.34 20.53 4.50
C ASP A 349 1.90 19.94 5.85
N ASN A 350 2.75 20.09 6.86
CA ASN A 350 2.52 19.61 8.24
C ASN A 350 2.09 18.13 8.38
N VAL A 351 2.41 17.27 7.40
CA VAL A 351 2.09 15.84 7.47
C VAL A 351 2.96 15.14 8.50
N VAL A 352 2.31 14.38 9.37
CA VAL A 352 2.95 13.56 10.40
C VAL A 352 2.65 12.08 10.21
N THR A 353 3.58 11.24 10.64
CA THR A 353 3.40 9.79 10.63
C THR A 353 4.01 9.11 11.84
N SER A 354 3.48 7.96 12.18
CA SER A 354 4.04 7.01 13.13
C SER A 354 4.27 5.66 12.45
N VAL A 355 5.23 4.88 12.94
CA VAL A 355 5.51 3.54 12.42
C VAL A 355 4.76 2.48 13.22
N ARG A 356 4.06 1.59 12.54
CA ARG A 356 3.40 0.43 13.15
C ARG A 356 4.39 -0.69 13.40
N THR A 357 4.47 -1.14 14.65
CA THR A 357 5.29 -2.27 15.08
C THR A 357 4.43 -3.35 15.73
N SER A 358 5.02 -4.49 16.08
CA SER A 358 4.34 -5.56 16.83
C SER A 358 3.84 -5.11 18.21
N ASP A 359 4.51 -4.13 18.80
CA ASP A 359 4.21 -3.59 20.14
C ASP A 359 3.42 -2.26 20.08
N GLY A 360 2.78 -2.01 18.93
CA GLY A 360 1.99 -0.81 18.69
C GLY A 360 2.71 0.24 17.84
N ASP A 361 2.10 1.41 17.75
CA ASP A 361 2.56 2.50 16.91
C ASP A 361 3.60 3.36 17.66
N THR A 362 4.61 3.88 16.96
CA THR A 362 5.61 4.82 17.51
C THR A 362 5.00 6.18 17.81
N ASP A 363 5.77 7.05 18.49
CA ASP A 363 5.45 8.48 18.47
C ASP A 363 5.49 9.03 17.05
N ASP A 364 4.67 10.06 16.81
CA ASP A 364 4.60 10.74 15.53
C ASP A 364 5.89 11.52 15.24
N PHE A 365 6.24 11.61 13.96
CA PHE A 365 7.31 12.46 13.43
C PHE A 365 6.85 13.12 12.12
N PRO A 366 7.35 14.32 11.79
CA PRO A 366 6.99 15.01 10.56
C PRO A 366 7.55 14.29 9.33
N ILE A 367 6.96 14.53 8.17
CA ILE A 367 7.53 14.11 6.88
C ILE A 367 7.82 15.38 6.09
N ARG A 368 9.06 15.58 5.63
CA ARG A 368 9.48 16.79 4.92
C ARG A 368 9.84 16.55 3.45
N ILE A 369 10.28 15.34 3.11
CA ILE A 369 10.61 14.96 1.73
C ILE A 369 9.79 13.75 1.25
N GLY A 370 9.86 13.52 -0.05
CA GLY A 370 9.26 12.37 -0.71
C GLY A 370 7.74 12.46 -0.88
N LEU A 371 7.24 11.48 -1.61
CA LEU A 371 5.82 11.27 -1.89
C LEU A 371 5.16 10.38 -0.83
N HIS A 372 3.83 10.36 -0.82
CA HIS A 372 3.11 9.46 0.07
C HIS A 372 2.99 8.05 -0.55
N GLN A 373 3.84 7.12 -0.10
CA GLN A 373 3.79 5.73 -0.55
C GLN A 373 2.51 5.03 -0.07
N GLY A 374 1.45 5.04 -0.89
CA GLY A 374 0.11 4.59 -0.53
C GLY A 374 -1.01 5.56 -0.93
N SER A 375 -0.65 6.76 -1.39
CA SER A 375 -1.50 7.75 -2.06
C SER A 375 -1.98 7.28 -3.42
N THR A 376 -3.17 7.75 -3.81
CA THR A 376 -3.71 7.50 -5.15
C THR A 376 -3.21 8.50 -6.18
N LEU A 377 -2.73 9.67 -5.73
CA LEU A 377 -2.22 10.76 -6.55
C LEU A 377 -0.69 10.71 -6.73
N SER A 378 0.04 10.27 -5.70
CA SER A 378 1.51 10.22 -5.72
C SER A 378 2.13 9.54 -6.94
N PRO A 379 1.60 8.41 -7.47
CA PRO A 379 2.18 7.79 -8.67
C PRO A 379 2.16 8.74 -9.87
N TYR A 380 1.08 9.48 -10.07
CA TYR A 380 0.99 10.40 -11.21
C TYR A 380 1.86 11.66 -11.03
N LEU A 381 1.97 12.16 -9.80
CA LEU A 381 2.91 13.25 -9.50
C LEU A 381 4.36 12.82 -9.76
N PHE A 382 4.69 11.57 -9.42
CA PHE A 382 6.00 10.99 -9.71
C PHE A 382 6.26 10.93 -11.22
N ASP A 383 5.29 10.47 -12.01
CA ASP A 383 5.42 10.41 -13.46
C ASP A 383 5.69 11.80 -14.06
N LEU A 384 4.98 12.84 -13.60
CA LEU A 384 5.18 14.22 -14.06
C LEU A 384 6.58 14.76 -13.70
N VAL A 385 7.09 14.42 -12.51
CA VAL A 385 8.46 14.76 -12.09
C VAL A 385 9.48 14.05 -12.98
N MET A 386 9.35 12.74 -13.16
CA MET A 386 10.26 11.97 -14.00
C MET A 386 10.23 12.46 -15.45
N ASP A 387 9.06 12.80 -15.96
CA ASP A 387 8.89 13.33 -17.32
C ASP A 387 9.72 14.59 -17.55
N GLU A 388 9.66 15.53 -16.59
CA GLU A 388 10.37 16.80 -16.70
C GLU A 388 11.87 16.65 -16.41
N VAL A 389 12.25 15.85 -15.40
CA VAL A 389 13.67 15.61 -15.05
C VAL A 389 14.41 14.87 -16.16
N THR A 390 13.72 14.00 -16.89
CA THR A 390 14.34 13.22 -17.97
C THR A 390 14.12 13.83 -19.36
N ARG A 391 13.46 14.98 -19.47
CA ARG A 391 13.13 15.62 -20.75
C ARG A 391 14.33 15.71 -21.70
N ASP A 392 15.49 16.10 -21.19
CA ASP A 392 16.68 16.36 -22.02
C ASP A 392 17.36 15.06 -22.50
N ILE A 393 17.07 13.93 -21.86
CA ILE A 393 17.60 12.60 -22.23
C ILE A 393 16.56 11.71 -22.94
N GLN A 394 15.31 12.19 -23.08
CA GLN A 394 14.25 11.44 -23.74
C GLN A 394 14.44 11.46 -25.25
N GLY A 395 14.79 10.30 -25.82
CA GLY A 395 14.75 10.02 -27.26
C GLY A 395 13.47 9.30 -27.69
N ASP A 396 13.37 8.95 -28.97
CA ASP A 396 12.23 8.16 -29.48
C ASP A 396 12.19 6.76 -28.85
N ILE A 397 10.99 6.19 -28.71
CA ILE A 397 10.85 4.78 -28.33
C ILE A 397 11.33 3.90 -29.50
N PRO A 398 12.16 2.86 -29.28
CA PRO A 398 12.57 2.28 -27.98
C PRO A 398 13.96 2.70 -27.46
N TRP A 399 14.52 3.83 -27.91
CA TRP A 399 15.85 4.32 -27.51
C TRP A 399 15.89 4.87 -26.08
N CYS A 400 14.78 5.44 -25.62
CA CYS A 400 14.60 5.82 -24.22
C CYS A 400 13.25 5.31 -23.73
N MET A 401 13.25 4.54 -22.65
CA MET A 401 12.02 4.06 -22.02
C MET A 401 12.14 4.15 -20.50
N LEU A 402 11.03 4.50 -19.87
CA LEU A 402 10.90 4.63 -18.44
C LEU A 402 9.79 3.70 -17.94
N PHE A 403 10.00 3.09 -16.78
CA PHE A 403 8.96 2.40 -16.03
C PHE A 403 9.02 2.85 -14.58
N ALA A 404 8.21 3.86 -14.24
CA ALA A 404 8.33 4.57 -12.98
C ALA A 404 9.77 5.11 -12.79
N ASP A 405 10.51 4.58 -11.83
CA ASP A 405 11.88 4.94 -11.47
C ASP A 405 12.95 4.25 -12.32
N ASP A 406 12.61 3.13 -12.98
CA ASP A 406 13.53 2.42 -13.88
C ASP A 406 13.67 3.16 -15.21
N VAL A 407 14.89 3.51 -15.61
CA VAL A 407 15.17 4.14 -16.90
C VAL A 407 16.11 3.26 -17.72
N VAL A 408 15.78 3.04 -18.99
CA VAL A 408 16.66 2.40 -19.96
C VAL A 408 16.96 3.36 -21.09
N LEU A 409 18.27 3.55 -21.34
CA LEU A 409 18.80 4.24 -22.50
C LEU A 409 19.45 3.21 -23.40
N VAL A 410 19.16 3.29 -24.69
CA VAL A 410 19.69 2.41 -25.71
C VAL A 410 20.38 3.26 -26.77
N ASP A 411 21.53 2.78 -27.23
CA ASP A 411 22.32 3.41 -28.30
C ASP A 411 22.92 2.32 -29.19
N ASP A 412 23.18 2.65 -30.45
CA ASP A 412 23.88 1.79 -31.40
C ASP A 412 25.33 2.21 -31.68
N SER A 413 25.84 3.19 -30.92
CA SER A 413 27.22 3.69 -30.99
C SER A 413 27.96 3.76 -29.65
#